data_AF-A0A364Y2J3-F1
#
_entry.id   AF-A0A364Y2J3-F1
#
_cell.length_a   1.000
_cell.length_b   1.000
_cell.length_c   1.000
_cell.angle_alpha   90.00
_cell.angle_beta   90.00
_cell.angle_gamma   90.00
#
_symmetry.space_group_name_H-M   'P 1'
#
loop_
_entity.id
_entity.type
_entity.pdbx_description
1 polymer ?
#
loop_
_entity_poly.entity_id
_entity_poly.type
_entity_poly.pdbx_seq_one_letter_code
_entity_poly.pdbx_strand_id
1 'polypeptide(L)'
;MKIITTNIHGILDYAVALLIIALPFLLNFPAGSAEKWVLIGSGIATISYSLVTQYEHSIADVIPFSFHLILDISSAILLATSP
;
A
#
# COMPACT_ATOMS: atom_id res chain seq x y z
N MET A 1 0.57 -12.82 -15.44
CA MET A 1 -0.65 -13.55 -15.06
C MET A 1 -1.68 -12.51 -14.64
N LYS A 2 -2.85 -12.41 -15.30
CA LYS A 2 -3.95 -11.58 -14.78
C LYS A 2 -4.72 -12.41 -13.75
N ILE A 3 -4.19 -12.48 -12.52
CA ILE A 3 -4.85 -13.20 -11.42
C ILE A 3 -6.08 -12.40 -10.95
N ILE A 4 -5.99 -11.06 -10.98
CA ILE A 4 -7.08 -10.12 -10.68
C ILE A 4 -7.14 -8.99 -11.73
N THR A 5 -8.29 -8.34 -11.86
CA THR A 5 -8.45 -7.13 -12.70
C THR A 5 -7.86 -5.91 -12.01
N THR A 6 -7.47 -4.89 -12.79
CA THR A 6 -6.99 -3.58 -12.28
C THR A 6 -8.01 -2.92 -11.36
N ASN A 7 -9.30 -3.09 -11.67
CA ASN A 7 -10.39 -2.62 -10.83
C ASN A 7 -10.37 -3.27 -9.43
N ILE A 8 -10.31 -4.60 -9.36
CA ILE A 8 -10.25 -5.32 -8.08
C ILE A 8 -8.97 -4.98 -7.32
N HIS A 9 -7.83 -4.92 -8.03
CA HIS A 9 -6.54 -4.55 -7.44
C HIS A 9 -6.61 -3.17 -6.78
N GLY A 10 -7.14 -2.16 -7.47
CA GLY A 10 -7.28 -0.82 -6.90
C GLY A 10 -8.16 -0.77 -5.65
N ILE A 11 -9.24 -1.54 -5.60
CA ILE A 11 -10.04 -1.66 -4.36
C ILE A 11 -9.21 -2.29 -3.23
N LEU A 12 -8.45 -3.34 -3.54
CA LEU A 12 -7.59 -4.01 -2.58
C LEU A 12 -6.48 -3.10 -2.07
N ASP A 13 -5.87 -2.26 -2.91
CA ASP A 13 -4.81 -1.33 -2.49
C ASP A 13 -5.29 -0.41 -1.38
N TYR A 14 -6.45 0.24 -1.56
CA TYR A 14 -7.00 1.12 -0.55
C TYR A 14 -7.43 0.36 0.70
N ALA A 15 -8.08 -0.80 0.55
CA ALA A 15 -8.54 -1.60 1.68
C ALA A 15 -7.36 -2.12 2.53
N VAL A 16 -6.33 -2.67 1.88
CA VAL A 16 -5.13 -3.21 2.54
C VAL A 16 -4.30 -2.08 3.13
N ALA A 17 -4.12 -0.96 2.43
CA ALA A 17 -3.37 0.17 2.97
C ALA A 17 -4.04 0.76 4.23
N LEU A 18 -5.37 0.92 4.22
CA LEU A 18 -6.11 1.34 5.41
C LEU A 18 -5.99 0.33 6.56
N LEU A 19 -6.06 -0.97 6.26
CA LEU A 19 -5.88 -2.02 7.26
C LEU A 19 -4.47 -1.97 7.87
N ILE A 20 -3.42 -1.83 7.05
CA ILE A 20 -2.03 -1.73 7.50
C ILE A 20 -1.82 -0.49 8.35
N ILE A 21 -2.41 0.65 8.01
CA ILE A 21 -2.38 1.86 8.84
C ILE A 21 -3.10 1.62 10.17
N ALA A 22 -4.21 0.89 10.18
CA ALA A 22 -4.99 0.62 11.39
C ALA A 22 -4.31 -0.39 12.32
N LEU A 23 -3.57 -1.37 11.79
CA LEU A 23 -2.98 -2.49 12.54
C LEU A 23 -2.15 -2.06 13.76
N PRO A 24 -1.21 -1.09 13.68
CA PRO A 24 -0.45 -0.64 14.84
C PRO A 24 -1.31 -0.11 15.98
N PHE A 25 -2.47 0.48 15.67
CA PHE A 25 -3.40 1.00 16.67
C PHE A 25 -4.25 -0.13 17.27
N LEU A 26 -4.76 -1.03 16.42
CA LEU A 26 -5.55 -2.19 16.85
C LEU A 26 -4.75 -3.15 17.73
N LEU A 27 -3.45 -3.29 17.45
CA LEU A 27 -2.52 -4.16 18.19
C LEU A 27 -1.76 -3.43 19.31
N ASN A 28 -2.07 -2.16 19.57
CA ASN A 28 -1.43 -1.34 20.61
C ASN A 28 0.11 -1.31 20.53
N PHE A 29 0.66 -1.11 19.33
CA PHE A 29 2.10 -0.99 19.16
C PHE A 29 2.65 0.20 19.97
N PRO A 30 3.85 0.07 20.57
CA PRO A 30 4.42 1.12 21.39
C PRO A 30 4.51 2.46 20.65
N ALA A 31 4.24 3.56 21.37
CA ALA A 31 4.42 4.88 20.81
C ALA A 31 5.91 5.09 20.44
N GLY A 32 6.17 5.46 19.19
CA GLY A 32 7.52 5.67 18.68
C GLY A 32 8.26 4.42 18.21
N SER A 33 7.63 3.23 18.23
CA SER A 33 8.27 2.01 17.72
C SER A 33 8.50 2.10 16.21
N ALA A 34 9.59 1.48 15.74
CA ALA A 34 9.95 1.53 14.32
C ALA A 34 8.92 0.80 13.46
N GLU A 35 8.42 -0.34 13.94
CA GLU A 35 7.44 -1.20 13.26
C GLU A 35 6.12 -0.45 13.03
N LYS A 36 5.70 0.37 14.02
CA LYS A 36 4.53 1.23 13.89
C LYS A 36 4.67 2.23 12.75
N TRP A 37 5.81 2.90 12.67
CA TRP A 37 6.06 3.90 11.63
C TRP A 37 6.29 3.27 10.25
N VAL A 38 6.89 2.08 10.19
CA VAL A 38 7.01 1.30 8.96
C VAL A 38 5.61 0.96 8.41
N LEU A 39 4.71 0.43 9.24
CA LEU A 39 3.35 0.09 8.80
C LEU A 39 2.57 1.34 8.35
N ILE A 40 2.55 2.40 9.17
CA ILE A 40 1.84 3.64 8.83
C ILE A 40 2.42 4.26 7.54
N GLY A 41 3.75 4.34 7.45
CA GLY A 41 4.44 4.91 6.30
C GLY A 41 4.17 4.13 5.01
N SER A 42 4.27 2.81 5.05
CA SER A 42 3.98 1.94 3.89
C SER A 42 2.54 2.07 3.44
N GLY A 43 1.56 2.10 4.35
CA GLY A 43 0.16 2.29 3.98
C GLY A 43 -0.11 3.67 3.36
N ILE A 44 0.46 4.74 3.93
CA ILE A 44 0.34 6.09 3.35
C ILE A 44 0.99 6.14 1.96
N ALA A 45 2.16 5.52 1.79
CA ALA A 45 2.83 5.44 0.51
C ALA A 45 1.96 4.70 -0.53
N THR A 46 1.38 3.56 -0.16
CA THR A 46 0.45 2.79 -1.01
C THR A 46 -0.74 3.60 -1.45
N ILE A 47 -1.41 4.31 -0.54
CA ILE A 47 -2.50 5.23 -0.91
C ILE A 47 -1.98 6.30 -1.88
N SER A 48 -0.84 6.90 -1.58
CA SER A 48 -0.31 8.03 -2.35
C SER A 48 0.00 7.66 -3.80
N TYR A 49 0.71 6.55 -4.05
CA TYR A 49 0.99 6.14 -5.43
C TYR A 49 -0.25 5.56 -6.12
N SER A 50 -1.16 4.92 -5.39
CA SER A 50 -2.46 4.43 -5.90
C SER A 50 -3.32 5.55 -6.45
N LEU A 51 -3.40 6.68 -5.75
CA LEU A 51 -4.17 7.85 -6.19
C LEU A 51 -3.67 8.45 -7.50
N VAL A 52 -2.41 8.21 -7.86
CA VAL A 52 -1.78 8.73 -9.08
C VAL A 52 -1.49 7.63 -10.12
N THR A 53 -1.99 6.41 -9.92
CA THR A 53 -1.77 5.26 -10.81
C THR A 53 -2.80 5.22 -11.94
N GLN A 54 -2.40 4.79 -13.13
CA GLN A 54 -3.29 4.59 -14.28
C GLN A 54 -4.21 3.38 -14.11
N TYR A 55 -5.30 3.52 -13.34
CA TYR A 55 -6.35 2.51 -13.14
C TYR A 55 -7.70 3.15 -12.74
N GLU A 56 -8.73 2.35 -12.50
CA GLU A 56 -10.13 2.80 -12.37
C GLU A 56 -10.43 3.64 -11.12
N HIS A 57 -9.59 3.56 -10.08
CA HIS A 57 -9.81 4.20 -8.78
C HIS A 57 -8.80 5.31 -8.47
N SER A 58 -8.15 5.86 -9.48
CA SER A 58 -7.20 6.97 -9.34
C SER A 58 -7.90 8.32 -9.33
N ILE A 59 -7.22 9.31 -8.78
CA ILE A 59 -7.58 10.73 -8.93
C ILE A 59 -6.83 11.34 -10.12
N ALA A 60 -5.62 10.84 -10.42
CA ALA A 60 -4.81 11.26 -11.56
C ALA A 60 -4.07 10.07 -12.19
N ASP A 61 -3.95 10.08 -13.51
CA ASP A 61 -3.38 8.97 -14.28
C ASP A 61 -1.90 9.21 -14.65
N VAL A 62 -1.05 9.39 -13.64
CA VAL A 62 0.35 9.82 -13.81
C VAL A 62 1.31 8.64 -13.96
N ILE A 63 1.14 7.61 -13.13
CA ILE A 63 2.08 6.49 -13.02
C ILE A 63 1.49 5.27 -13.74
N PRO A 64 2.23 4.62 -14.67
CA PRO A 64 1.78 3.39 -15.29
C PRO A 64 1.55 2.27 -14.27
N PHE A 65 0.49 1.48 -14.45
CA PHE A 65 0.18 0.35 -13.55
C PHE A 65 1.35 -0.64 -13.41
N SER A 66 2.17 -0.83 -14.46
CA SER A 66 3.38 -1.65 -14.37
C SER A 66 4.40 -1.14 -13.35
N PHE A 67 4.52 0.19 -13.21
CA PHE A 67 5.40 0.80 -12.21
C PHE A 67 4.80 0.71 -10.80
N HIS A 68 3.48 0.88 -10.68
CA HIS A 68 2.76 0.61 -9.43
C HIS A 68 3.05 -0.81 -8.90
N LEU A 69 3.00 -1.84 -9.75
CA LEU A 69 3.32 -3.21 -9.32
C LEU A 69 4.77 -3.38 -8.82
N ILE A 70 5.72 -2.61 -9.35
CA ILE A 70 7.11 -2.61 -8.84
C ILE A 70 7.17 -1.99 -7.45
N LEU A 71 6.40 -0.92 -7.20
CA LEU A 71 6.27 -0.31 -5.88
C LEU A 71 5.62 -1.29 -4.89
N ASP A 72 4.59 -2.03 -5.31
CA ASP A 72 3.95 -3.06 -4.48
C ASP A 72 4.95 -4.15 -4.07
N ILE A 73 5.72 -4.66 -5.01
CA ILE A 73 6.76 -5.68 -4.73
C ILE A 73 7.81 -5.10 -3.78
N SER A 74 8.22 -3.86 -3.98
CA SER A 74 9.20 -3.18 -3.13
C SER A 74 8.67 -3.00 -1.70
N SER A 75 7.41 -2.58 -1.56
CA SER A 75 6.72 -2.44 -0.28
C SER A 75 6.57 -3.81 0.40
N ALA A 76 6.19 -4.85 -0.34
CA ALA A 76 6.06 -6.20 0.16
C ALA A 76 7.40 -6.75 0.70
N ILE A 77 8.50 -6.54 -0.04
CA ILE A 77 9.84 -6.93 0.43
C ILE A 77 10.22 -6.14 1.69
N LEU A 78 9.98 -4.83 1.71
CA LEU A 78 10.26 -3.98 2.87
C LEU A 78 9.50 -4.45 4.11
N LEU A 79 8.20 -4.73 3.98
CA LEU A 79 7.37 -5.22 5.08
C LEU A 79 7.72 -6.65 5.50
N ALA A 80 8.08 -7.52 4.56
CA ALA A 80 8.46 -8.91 4.86
C ALA A 80 9.83 -9.01 5.55
N THR A 81 10.69 -8.01 5.35
CA THR A 81 12.04 -7.97 5.93
C THR A 81 12.19 -6.97 7.07
N SER A 82 11.15 -6.18 7.36
CA SER A 82 11.12 -5.31 8.53
C SER A 82 11.03 -6.15 9.82
N PRO A 83 11.67 -5.71 10.93
CA PRO A 83 11.64 -6.39 12.22
C PRO A 83 10.23 -6.64 12.78
#